data_AF-M1Q7R3-F1
#
_entry.id   AF-M1Q7R3-F1
#
_cell.length_a   1.000
_cell.length_b   1.000
_cell.length_c   1.000
_cell.angle_alpha   90.00
_cell.angle_beta   90.00
_cell.angle_gamma   90.00
#
_symmetry.space_group_name_H-M   'P 1'
#
loop_
_entity.id
_entity.type
_entity.pdbx_description
1 polymer ?
#
loop_
_entity_poly.entity_id
_entity_poly.type
_entity_poly.pdbx_seq_one_letter_code
_entity_poly.pdbx_strand_id
1 'polypeptide(L)'
;MTISSGVDLSSYLDKNGYSLLDIRVENKELDAFIFIPKGTRLLDSHKESIQAITITEVDQPSLPASLLLAEKCYGLEPEGAEFDPFCRLDLSLSDSVKGNFPAIYRYCGSNSIWNLTDCIVNENRISADISDFSIYAVLAEPPQEIKLNVKIVPS
;
A
#
# COMPACT_ATOMS: atom_id res chain seq x y z
N MET A 1 -15.10 -12.34 1.34
CA MET A 1 -14.74 -12.86 2.68
C MET A 1 -13.74 -11.94 3.31
N THR A 2 -13.80 -11.73 4.61
CA THR A 2 -12.81 -10.92 5.34
C THR A 2 -12.10 -11.79 6.34
N ILE A 3 -10.77 -11.74 6.34
CA ILE A 3 -9.92 -12.46 7.29
C ILE A 3 -8.87 -11.51 7.87
N SER A 4 -8.41 -11.81 9.08
CA SER A 4 -7.33 -11.04 9.69
C SER A 4 -5.98 -11.35 9.02
N SER A 5 -5.11 -10.34 8.98
CA SER A 5 -3.69 -10.49 8.66
C SER A 5 -3.05 -11.63 9.44
N GLY A 6 -2.24 -12.45 8.77
CA GLY A 6 -1.54 -13.62 9.33
C GLY A 6 -2.41 -14.87 9.49
N VAL A 7 -3.70 -14.83 9.16
CA VAL A 7 -4.58 -16.01 9.17
C VAL A 7 -4.31 -16.87 7.94
N ASP A 8 -4.39 -18.19 8.13
CA ASP A 8 -4.24 -19.18 7.06
C ASP A 8 -5.30 -18.98 5.95
N LEU A 9 -4.81 -18.91 4.72
CA LEU A 9 -5.53 -18.71 3.48
C LEU A 9 -5.80 -20.03 2.75
N SER A 10 -5.18 -21.14 3.16
CA SER A 10 -5.18 -22.40 2.40
C SER A 10 -6.59 -22.89 2.03
N SER A 11 -7.56 -22.72 2.93
CA SER A 11 -8.96 -23.11 2.72
C SER A 11 -9.71 -22.28 1.67
N TYR A 12 -9.17 -21.14 1.26
CA TYR A 12 -9.77 -20.22 0.28
C TYR A 12 -9.06 -20.26 -1.08
N LEU A 13 -8.03 -21.09 -1.23
CA LEU A 13 -7.26 -21.26 -2.45
C LEU A 13 -7.50 -22.64 -3.05
N ASP A 14 -7.45 -22.75 -4.37
CA ASP A 14 -7.43 -24.03 -5.06
C ASP A 14 -6.03 -24.67 -5.01
N LYS A 15 -5.92 -25.91 -5.50
CA LYS A 15 -4.64 -26.65 -5.54
C LYS A 15 -3.53 -25.98 -6.38
N ASN A 16 -3.85 -24.98 -7.19
CA ASN A 16 -2.91 -24.25 -8.03
C ASN A 16 -2.64 -22.82 -7.52
N GLY A 17 -3.18 -22.47 -6.35
CA GLY A 17 -3.04 -21.16 -5.71
C GLY A 17 -4.02 -20.09 -6.18
N TYR A 18 -5.12 -20.45 -6.86
CA TYR A 18 -6.15 -19.47 -7.25
C TYR A 18 -7.15 -19.23 -6.13
N SER A 19 -7.47 -17.97 -5.87
CA SER A 19 -8.52 -17.60 -4.93
C SER A 19 -9.90 -18.09 -5.40
N LEU A 20 -10.61 -18.80 -4.53
CA LEU A 20 -11.93 -19.37 -4.83
C LEU A 20 -13.06 -18.32 -4.74
N LEU A 21 -12.79 -17.19 -4.09
CA LEU A 21 -13.69 -16.07 -3.83
C LEU A 21 -12.90 -14.78 -3.61
N ASP A 22 -13.61 -13.65 -3.52
CA ASP A 22 -12.99 -12.37 -3.15
C ASP A 22 -12.58 -12.38 -1.68
N ILE A 23 -11.32 -12.05 -1.40
CA ILE A 23 -10.73 -12.08 -0.06
C ILE A 23 -10.27 -10.68 0.32
N ARG A 24 -10.62 -10.24 1.53
CA ARG A 24 -10.10 -9.04 2.17
C ARG A 24 -9.23 -9.48 3.35
N VAL A 25 -7.92 -9.32 3.23
CA VAL A 25 -6.98 -9.53 4.34
C VAL A 25 -6.80 -8.20 5.05
N GLU A 26 -7.17 -8.10 6.32
CA GLU A 26 -7.16 -6.83 7.05
C GLU A 26 -6.30 -6.86 8.32
N ASN A 27 -5.59 -5.77 8.57
CA ASN A 27 -5.06 -5.45 9.88
C ASN A 27 -5.86 -4.26 10.44
N LYS A 28 -6.73 -4.54 11.43
CA LYS A 28 -7.62 -3.54 12.03
C LYS A 28 -6.88 -2.48 12.84
N GLU A 29 -5.77 -2.84 13.46
CA GLU A 29 -4.97 -1.91 14.28
C GLU A 29 -4.30 -0.85 13.41
N LEU A 30 -3.95 -1.22 12.18
CA LEU A 30 -3.35 -0.34 11.18
C LEU A 30 -4.37 0.29 10.23
N ASP A 31 -5.65 -0.07 10.36
CA ASP A 31 -6.73 0.27 9.43
C ASP A 31 -6.33 0.10 7.94
N ALA A 32 -5.65 -1.01 7.66
CA ALA A 32 -5.09 -1.36 6.37
C ALA A 32 -5.64 -2.70 5.89
N PHE A 33 -5.88 -2.83 4.58
CA PHE A 33 -6.28 -4.11 4.00
C PHE A 33 -5.76 -4.32 2.59
N ILE A 34 -5.65 -5.58 2.20
CA ILE A 34 -5.42 -6.03 0.83
C ILE A 34 -6.70 -6.71 0.34
N PHE A 35 -7.22 -6.24 -0.78
CA PHE A 35 -8.31 -6.89 -1.49
C PHE A 35 -7.76 -7.76 -2.61
N ILE A 36 -8.13 -9.03 -2.59
CA ILE A 36 -7.72 -10.05 -3.55
C ILE A 36 -8.96 -10.51 -4.31
N PRO A 37 -9.07 -10.17 -5.60
CA PRO A 37 -10.16 -10.64 -6.44
C PRO A 37 -10.25 -12.17 -6.49
N LYS A 38 -11.44 -12.70 -6.69
CA LYS A 38 -11.66 -14.10 -7.04
C LYS A 38 -10.92 -14.46 -8.33
N GLY A 39 -10.29 -15.63 -8.36
CA GLY A 39 -9.53 -16.11 -9.51
C GLY A 39 -8.16 -15.47 -9.63
N THR A 40 -7.71 -14.72 -8.63
CA THR A 40 -6.31 -14.27 -8.53
C THR A 40 -5.44 -15.43 -8.09
N ARG A 41 -4.39 -15.70 -8.86
CA ARG A 41 -3.34 -16.64 -8.48
C ARG A 41 -2.43 -15.99 -7.46
N LEU A 42 -2.09 -16.68 -6.37
CA LEU A 42 -1.25 -16.19 -5.28
C LEU A 42 -0.16 -17.21 -4.99
N LEU A 43 1.07 -16.90 -5.38
CA LEU A 43 2.22 -17.77 -5.17
C LEU A 43 3.27 -17.08 -4.30
N ASP A 44 3.98 -17.86 -3.50
CA ASP A 44 5.15 -17.39 -2.77
C ASP A 44 6.42 -17.40 -3.65
N SER A 45 7.56 -17.06 -3.05
CA SER A 45 8.86 -17.06 -3.73
C SER A 45 9.32 -18.43 -4.23
N HIS A 46 8.77 -19.53 -3.69
CA HIS A 46 9.04 -20.91 -4.11
C HIS A 46 8.06 -21.41 -5.19
N LYS A 47 7.15 -20.56 -5.67
CA LYS A 47 6.06 -20.90 -6.61
C LYS A 47 5.00 -21.82 -6.00
N GLU A 48 4.91 -21.85 -4.68
CA GLU A 48 3.90 -22.58 -3.93
C GLU A 48 2.73 -21.65 -3.58
N SER A 49 1.56 -22.21 -3.30
CA SER A 49 0.40 -21.41 -2.90
C SER A 49 0.69 -20.65 -1.60
N ILE A 50 0.40 -19.35 -1.57
CA ILE A 50 0.54 -18.55 -0.35
C ILE A 50 -0.32 -19.13 0.78
N GLN A 51 0.27 -19.28 1.96
CA GLN A 51 -0.42 -19.78 3.15
C GLN A 51 -1.03 -18.66 3.99
N ALA A 52 -0.37 -17.52 4.11
CA ALA A 52 -0.88 -16.38 4.87
C ALA A 52 -0.34 -15.10 4.27
N ILE A 53 -1.09 -14.01 4.43
CA ILE A 53 -0.65 -12.66 4.07
C ILE A 53 -0.61 -11.84 5.33
N THR A 54 0.51 -11.18 5.59
CA THR A 54 0.72 -10.36 6.78
C THR A 54 0.88 -8.90 6.38
N ILE A 55 0.20 -8.02 7.10
CA ILE A 55 0.32 -6.57 7.04
C ILE A 55 0.82 -6.10 8.41
N THR A 56 2.03 -5.55 8.46
CA THR A 56 2.65 -5.02 9.69
C THR A 56 3.05 -3.57 9.53
N GLU A 57 3.17 -2.86 10.65
CA GLU A 57 3.87 -1.58 10.69
C GLU A 57 5.37 -1.88 10.77
N VAL A 58 6.16 -1.17 9.97
CA VAL A 58 7.61 -1.34 9.91
C VAL A 58 8.31 0.00 10.08
N ASP A 59 9.57 -0.05 10.51
CA ASP A 59 10.41 1.14 10.60
C ASP A 59 10.56 1.81 9.24
N GLN A 60 10.50 3.13 9.23
CA GLN A 60 10.58 3.94 8.01
C GLN A 60 11.95 3.79 7.35
N PRO A 61 12.03 3.27 6.10
CA PRO A 61 13.26 3.36 5.32
C PRO A 61 13.66 4.82 5.06
N SER A 62 14.92 5.05 4.68
CA SER A 62 15.39 6.38 4.30
C SER A 62 14.50 6.98 3.20
N LEU A 63 14.00 8.19 3.43
CA LEU A 63 13.19 8.93 2.46
C LEU A 63 14.05 9.82 1.57
N PRO A 64 13.66 10.04 0.31
CA PRO A 64 14.20 11.12 -0.49
C PRO A 64 13.94 12.47 0.18
N ALA A 65 14.87 13.42 0.05
CA ALA A 65 14.77 14.75 0.68
C ALA A 65 13.54 15.57 0.25
N SER A 66 12.91 15.20 -0.88
CA SER A 66 11.73 15.87 -1.43
C SER A 66 10.40 15.32 -0.91
N LEU A 67 10.40 14.27 -0.08
CA LEU A 67 9.19 13.61 0.39
C LEU A 67 9.15 13.56 1.92
N LEU A 68 7.94 13.63 2.45
CA LEU A 68 7.65 13.45 3.87
C LEU A 68 6.78 12.20 4.04
N LEU A 69 7.01 11.45 5.11
CA LEU A 69 6.09 10.40 5.52
C LEU A 69 4.79 11.07 6.00
N ALA A 70 3.69 10.75 5.33
CA ALA A 70 2.39 11.28 5.68
C ALA A 70 1.72 10.45 6.78
N GLU A 71 1.91 9.13 6.76
CA GLU A 71 1.30 8.17 7.67
C GLU A 71 2.34 7.19 8.25
N LYS A 72 2.14 5.88 8.08
CA LYS A 72 3.02 4.80 8.51
C LYS A 72 3.66 4.11 7.30
N CYS A 73 4.69 3.30 7.57
CA CYS A 73 5.20 2.32 6.61
C CYS A 73 4.57 0.95 6.91
N TYR A 74 4.10 0.29 5.86
CA TYR A 74 3.39 -0.97 5.91
C TYR A 74 4.24 -2.05 5.23
N GLY A 75 4.70 -3.03 6.00
CA GLY A 75 5.36 -4.23 5.49
C GLY A 75 4.33 -5.26 5.07
N LEU A 76 4.42 -5.72 3.82
CA LEU A 76 3.60 -6.81 3.30
C LEU A 76 4.43 -8.08 3.14
N GLU A 77 3.92 -9.19 3.64
CA GLU A 77 4.56 -10.51 3.58
C GLU A 77 3.60 -11.58 3.03
N PRO A 78 4.12 -12.64 2.39
CA PRO A 78 5.54 -13.00 2.25
C PRO A 78 6.29 -12.24 1.14
N GLU A 79 7.59 -12.00 1.34
CA GLU A 79 8.46 -11.43 0.30
C GLU A 79 8.55 -12.35 -0.92
N GLY A 80 8.61 -11.75 -2.12
CA GLY A 80 8.68 -12.48 -3.38
C GLY A 80 7.35 -13.13 -3.78
N ALA A 81 6.26 -12.76 -3.11
CA ALA A 81 4.92 -13.12 -3.54
C ALA A 81 4.62 -12.60 -4.95
N GLU A 82 4.00 -13.45 -5.75
CA GLU A 82 3.52 -13.15 -7.09
C GLU A 82 2.02 -13.34 -7.15
N PHE A 83 1.33 -12.41 -7.81
CA PHE A 83 -0.09 -12.54 -8.04
C PHE A 83 -0.56 -12.00 -9.38
N ASP A 84 -1.54 -12.70 -9.95
CA ASP A 84 -2.10 -12.43 -11.27
C ASP A 84 -3.62 -12.69 -11.26
N PRO A 85 -4.49 -11.69 -11.46
CA PRO A 85 -4.17 -10.27 -11.68
C PRO A 85 -3.73 -9.55 -10.40
N PHE A 86 -3.56 -8.22 -10.48
CA PHE A 86 -3.21 -7.36 -9.36
C PHE A 86 -4.16 -7.48 -8.16
N CYS A 87 -3.59 -7.32 -6.97
CA CYS A 87 -4.33 -7.12 -5.73
C CYS A 87 -4.43 -5.62 -5.44
N ARG A 88 -5.38 -5.19 -4.63
CA ARG A 88 -5.52 -3.79 -4.24
C ARG A 88 -5.10 -3.58 -2.80
N LEU A 89 -4.09 -2.76 -2.58
CA LEU A 89 -3.74 -2.23 -1.28
C LEU A 89 -4.64 -1.04 -0.98
N ASP A 90 -5.11 -0.96 0.26
CA ASP A 90 -5.96 0.13 0.69
C ASP A 90 -5.63 0.53 2.14
N LEU A 91 -5.29 1.81 2.30
CA LEU A 91 -4.74 2.39 3.53
C LEU A 91 -5.65 3.53 4.00
N SER A 92 -5.75 3.67 5.32
CA SER A 92 -6.41 4.83 5.92
C SER A 92 -5.59 6.11 5.70
N LEU A 93 -6.29 7.23 5.56
CA LEU A 93 -5.71 8.57 5.51
C LEU A 93 -6.30 9.41 6.64
N SER A 94 -5.42 9.98 7.46
CA SER A 94 -5.81 10.97 8.46
C SER A 94 -6.20 12.29 7.82
N ASP A 95 -7.05 13.07 8.50
CA ASP A 95 -7.48 14.37 8.03
C ASP A 95 -6.31 15.36 7.87
N SER A 96 -5.21 15.18 8.62
CA SER A 96 -4.01 16.03 8.55
C SER A 96 -3.23 15.91 7.24
N VAL A 97 -3.42 14.82 6.50
CA VAL A 97 -2.73 14.56 5.23
C VAL A 97 -3.52 15.12 4.03
N LYS A 98 -4.81 15.46 4.23
CA LYS A 98 -5.68 16.00 3.20
C LYS A 98 -5.23 17.40 2.79
N GLY A 99 -4.67 17.51 1.60
CA GLY A 99 -4.20 18.78 1.02
C GLY A 99 -2.75 18.79 0.57
N ASN A 100 -1.95 17.79 0.94
CA ASN A 100 -0.54 17.67 0.55
C ASN A 100 -0.30 16.66 -0.58
N PHE A 101 -1.30 16.41 -1.42
CA PHE A 101 -1.26 15.46 -2.54
C PHE A 101 -0.65 14.10 -2.15
N PRO A 102 -1.24 13.37 -1.19
CA PRO A 102 -0.69 12.08 -0.77
C PRO A 102 -0.71 11.06 -1.90
N ALA A 103 0.34 10.25 -1.96
CA ALA A 103 0.43 9.13 -2.88
C ALA A 103 1.04 7.89 -2.21
N ILE A 104 0.71 6.70 -2.73
CA ILE A 104 1.33 5.45 -2.27
C ILE A 104 2.67 5.29 -3.00
N TYR A 105 3.71 5.00 -2.23
CA TYR A 105 5.02 4.61 -2.74
C TYR A 105 5.38 3.21 -2.29
N ARG A 106 5.99 2.45 -3.20
CA ARG A 106 6.59 1.15 -2.96
C ARG A 106 8.11 1.29 -2.79
N TYR A 107 8.64 0.84 -1.66
CA TYR A 107 10.08 0.79 -1.43
C TYR A 107 10.71 -0.40 -2.14
N CYS A 108 11.78 -0.18 -2.89
CA CYS A 108 12.56 -1.23 -3.53
C CYS A 108 13.86 -1.44 -2.76
N GLY A 109 13.95 -2.52 -1.99
CA GLY A 109 15.11 -2.80 -1.14
C GLY A 109 16.43 -3.00 -1.91
N SER A 110 16.39 -3.48 -3.15
CA SER A 110 17.59 -3.76 -3.95
C SER A 110 18.39 -2.52 -4.34
N ASN A 111 17.72 -1.37 -4.50
CA ASN A 111 18.35 -0.10 -4.86
C ASN A 111 18.07 1.02 -3.83
N SER A 112 17.32 0.72 -2.76
CA SER A 112 16.93 1.66 -1.71
C SER A 112 16.16 2.88 -2.26
N ILE A 113 15.27 2.65 -3.24
CA ILE A 113 14.49 3.70 -3.90
C ILE A 113 12.99 3.51 -3.65
N TRP A 114 12.29 4.61 -3.42
CA TRP A 114 10.82 4.66 -3.40
C TRP A 114 10.28 4.92 -4.80
N ASN A 115 9.37 4.06 -5.26
CA ASN A 115 8.72 4.18 -6.56
C ASN A 115 7.26 4.58 -6.35
N LEU A 116 6.82 5.60 -7.07
CA LEU A 116 5.42 6.02 -7.05
C LEU A 116 4.54 4.89 -7.60
N THR A 117 3.43 4.62 -6.91
CA THR A 117 2.40 3.68 -7.35
C THR A 117 1.15 4.47 -7.72
N ASP A 118 0.55 4.13 -8.86
CA ASP A 118 -0.72 4.74 -9.27
C ASP A 118 -1.78 4.46 -8.20
N CYS A 119 -2.38 5.54 -7.70
CA CYS A 119 -3.30 5.46 -6.57
C CYS A 119 -4.53 6.34 -6.76
N ILE A 120 -5.59 5.97 -6.06
CA ILE A 120 -6.86 6.67 -6.03
C ILE A 120 -7.08 7.13 -4.59
N VAL A 121 -7.24 8.44 -4.41
CA VAL A 121 -7.56 9.05 -3.12
C VAL A 121 -9.08 9.21 -3.02
N ASN A 122 -9.66 8.62 -1.97
CA ASN A 122 -11.04 8.81 -1.55
C ASN A 122 -11.05 9.60 -0.23
N GLU A 123 -12.23 9.96 0.27
CA GLU A 123 -12.39 10.88 1.41
C GLU A 123 -11.45 10.59 2.58
N ASN A 124 -11.32 9.34 3.04
CA ASN A 124 -10.51 8.96 4.20
C ASN A 124 -9.56 7.80 3.93
N ARG A 125 -9.37 7.43 2.66
CA ARG A 125 -8.58 6.25 2.27
C ARG A 125 -7.85 6.49 0.96
N ILE A 126 -6.73 5.81 0.78
CA ILE A 126 -5.96 5.78 -0.45
C ILE A 126 -5.75 4.34 -0.87
N SER A 127 -6.00 4.05 -2.13
CA SER A 127 -5.93 2.69 -2.67
C SER A 127 -5.01 2.65 -3.88
N ALA A 128 -4.26 1.57 -4.03
CA ALA A 128 -3.42 1.32 -5.20
C ALA A 128 -3.53 -0.15 -5.61
N ASP A 129 -3.48 -0.40 -6.92
CA ASP A 129 -3.24 -1.75 -7.41
C ASP A 129 -1.75 -2.05 -7.25
N ILE A 130 -1.45 -3.12 -6.52
CA ILE A 130 -0.08 -3.59 -6.26
C ILE A 130 0.19 -4.81 -7.13
N SER A 131 1.46 -5.12 -7.36
CA SER A 131 1.91 -6.29 -8.16
C SER A 131 2.74 -7.30 -7.38
N ASP A 132 3.17 -6.91 -6.19
CA ASP A 132 4.04 -7.71 -5.33
C ASP A 132 3.93 -7.22 -3.88
N PHE A 133 4.42 -8.03 -2.95
CA PHE A 133 4.54 -7.65 -1.55
C PHE A 133 5.91 -7.03 -1.26
N SER A 134 5.85 -5.88 -0.58
CA SER A 134 6.99 -5.04 -0.26
C SER A 134 6.64 -4.10 0.88
N ILE A 135 7.48 -3.10 1.14
CA ILE A 135 7.15 -2.00 2.03
C ILE A 135 6.44 -0.92 1.23
N TYR A 136 5.25 -0.53 1.68
CA TYR A 136 4.46 0.55 1.11
C TYR A 136 4.29 1.67 2.13
N ALA A 137 4.22 2.91 1.68
CA ALA A 137 3.95 4.05 2.54
C ALA A 137 3.12 5.10 1.81
N VAL A 138 2.34 5.88 2.55
CA VAL A 138 1.75 7.11 2.04
C VAL A 138 2.76 8.22 2.25
N LEU A 139 3.27 8.78 1.17
CA LEU A 139 4.19 9.91 1.19
C LEU A 139 3.51 11.14 0.56
N ALA A 140 3.96 12.31 0.97
CA ALA A 140 3.49 13.60 0.46
C ALA A 140 4.67 14.50 0.14
N GLU A 141 4.48 15.41 -0.81
CA GLU A 141 5.41 16.52 -0.98
C GLU A 141 5.26 17.51 0.18
N PRO A 142 6.35 18.16 0.63
CA PRO A 142 6.25 19.23 1.59
C PRO A 142 5.36 20.34 1.02
N PRO A 143 4.52 21.00 1.85
CA PRO A 143 3.68 22.09 1.39
C PRO A 143 4.55 23.18 0.76
N GLN A 144 4.29 23.51 -0.51
CA GLN A 144 5.00 24.59 -1.18
C GLN A 144 4.64 25.92 -0.52
N GLU A 145 5.63 26.65 0.00
CA GLU A 145 5.43 28.04 0.42
C GLU A 145 5.04 28.88 -0.80
N ILE A 146 3.76 29.18 -0.96
CA ILE A 146 3.31 30.12 -1.98
C ILE A 146 3.70 31.54 -1.52
N LYS A 147 4.82 32.05 -2.01
CA LYS A 147 5.16 33.48 -1.87
C LYS A 147 4.26 34.31 -2.79
N LEU A 148 3.13 34.77 -2.26
CA LEU A 148 2.27 35.75 -2.92
C LEU A 148 2.99 37.12 -3.01
N ASN A 149 3.57 37.41 -4.16
CA ASN A 149 4.08 38.74 -4.49
C ASN A 149 2.91 39.66 -4.87
N VAL A 150 2.25 40.26 -3.87
CA VAL A 150 1.25 41.30 -4.12
C VAL A 150 1.96 42.62 -4.47
N LYS A 151 1.89 43.03 -5.74
CA LYS A 151 2.21 44.40 -6.12
C LYS A 151 1.04 45.31 -5.72
N ILE A 152 1.21 46.07 -4.64
CA ILE A 152 0.29 47.15 -4.30
C ILE A 152 0.52 48.28 -5.31
N VAL A 153 -0.48 48.62 -6.11
CA VAL A 153 -0.46 49.79 -6.99
C VAL A 153 -1.13 50.94 -6.23
N PRO A 154 -0.44 52.04 -5.92
CA PRO A 154 -1.05 53.21 -5.30
C PRO A 154 -2.09 53.84 -6.25
N SER A 155 -3.21 54.29 -5.67
CA SER A 155 -4.29 55.03 -6.36
C SER A 155 -3.91 56.46 -6.67
#